data_AF-X1FR63-F1
#
_entry.id   AF-X1FR63-F1
#
_cell.length_a   1.000
_cell.length_b   1.000
_cell.length_c   1.000
_cell.angle_alpha   90.00
_cell.angle_beta   90.00
_cell.angle_gamma   90.00
#
_symmetry.space_group_name_H-M   'P 1'
#
loop_
_entity.id
_entity.type
_entity.pdbx_description
1 polymer ?
#
loop_
_entity_poly.entity_id
_entity_poly.type
_entity_poly.pdbx_seq_one_letter_code
_entity_poly.pdbx_strand_id
1 'polypeptide(L)'
;DAIGAARDYLMADARCAGKIGVAGFCFGGGLALVVAPSGQFDAAASNYGLAPKDLDVLEKSCPVVASFGSEDRIVKAGSAAALDDALTSHGVPHDIKEYPGVGHAFMNSSSLPDWIRRSLRMSYSGPEAEDSWARLFAFFDDYLR
;
A
#
# COMPACT_ATOMS: atom_id res chain seq x y z
N ASP A 1 3.55 14.13 -12.69
CA ASP A 1 2.12 14.23 -12.31
C ASP A 1 2.03 14.87 -10.91
N ALA A 2 0.87 14.88 -10.26
CA ALA A 2 0.71 15.46 -8.91
C ALA A 2 1.51 14.70 -7.83
N ILE A 3 1.67 13.38 -7.96
CA ILE A 3 2.41 12.54 -7.02
C ILE A 3 3.92 12.84 -7.14
N GLY A 4 4.43 12.93 -8.37
CA GLY A 4 5.80 13.37 -8.64
C GLY A 4 6.08 14.79 -8.15
N ALA A 5 5.15 15.73 -8.33
CA ALA A 5 5.30 17.10 -7.83
C ALA A 5 5.40 17.15 -6.28
N ALA A 6 4.60 16.33 -5.57
CA ALA A 6 4.71 16.22 -4.11
C ALA A 6 6.04 15.59 -3.68
N ARG A 7 6.52 14.57 -4.41
CA ARG A 7 7.84 13.97 -4.20
C ARG A 7 8.96 14.98 -4.38
N ASP A 8 8.93 15.79 -5.44
CA ASP A 8 9.95 16.80 -5.72
C ASP A 8 9.93 17.91 -4.66
N TYR A 9 8.75 18.30 -4.20
CA TYR A 9 8.62 19.24 -3.07
C TYR A 9 9.27 18.70 -1.80
N LEU A 10 9.00 17.44 -1.42
CA LEU A 10 9.62 16.81 -0.26
C LEU A 10 11.13 16.66 -0.43
N MET A 11 11.59 16.32 -1.63
CA MET A 11 13.03 16.18 -1.91
C MET A 11 13.79 17.50 -1.80
N ALA A 12 13.14 18.63 -2.08
CA ALA A 12 13.73 19.95 -1.91
C ALA A 12 13.75 20.44 -0.45
N ASP A 13 13.06 19.76 0.47
CA ASP A 13 13.06 20.12 1.89
C ASP A 13 14.39 19.73 2.54
N ALA A 14 15.04 20.67 3.24
CA ALA A 14 16.33 20.45 3.89
C ALA A 14 16.31 19.36 4.99
N ARG A 15 15.12 18.95 5.46
CA ARG A 15 14.95 17.86 6.44
C ARG A 15 14.90 16.49 5.77
N CYS A 16 14.79 16.42 4.45
CA CYS A 16 14.74 15.15 3.74
C CYS A 16 16.13 14.51 3.67
N ALA A 17 16.23 13.21 3.98
CA ALA A 17 17.47 12.44 3.95
C ALA A 17 17.90 11.99 2.54
N GLY A 18 17.25 12.49 1.49
CA GLY A 18 17.55 12.14 0.10
C GLY A 18 16.81 10.92 -0.44
N LYS A 19 15.95 10.29 0.36
CA LYS A 19 15.06 9.19 -0.04
C LYS A 19 13.59 9.54 0.19
N ILE A 20 12.70 9.06 -0.68
CA ILE A 20 11.25 9.30 -0.61
C ILE A 20 10.49 7.99 -0.76
N GLY A 21 9.69 7.67 0.25
CA GLY A 21 8.67 6.63 0.15
C GLY A 21 7.30 7.21 -0.25
N VAL A 22 6.45 6.35 -0.80
CA VAL A 22 5.02 6.66 -1.05
C VAL A 22 4.15 5.70 -0.25
N ALA A 23 3.23 6.23 0.55
CA ALA A 23 2.25 5.42 1.27
C ALA A 23 0.83 5.83 0.88
N GLY A 24 0.03 4.83 0.51
CA GLY A 24 -1.33 5.03 0.01
C GLY A 24 -2.35 4.13 0.70
N PHE A 25 -3.60 4.58 0.71
CA PHE A 25 -4.74 3.89 1.32
C PHE A 25 -5.93 3.84 0.34
N CYS A 26 -6.60 2.70 0.22
CA CYS A 26 -7.72 2.51 -0.73
C CYS A 26 -7.30 2.89 -2.16
N PHE A 27 -7.94 3.88 -2.78
CA PHE A 27 -7.55 4.41 -4.09
C PHE A 27 -6.08 4.86 -4.11
N GLY A 28 -5.62 5.51 -3.03
CA GLY A 28 -4.22 5.91 -2.87
C GLY A 28 -3.26 4.71 -2.82
N GLY A 29 -3.69 3.56 -2.30
CA GLY A 29 -2.87 2.34 -2.30
C GLY A 29 -2.67 1.79 -3.71
N GLY A 30 -3.71 1.85 -4.55
CA GLY A 30 -3.59 1.54 -5.98
C GLY A 30 -2.64 2.51 -6.69
N LEU A 31 -2.73 3.81 -6.39
CA LEU A 31 -1.80 4.80 -6.94
C LEU A 31 -0.34 4.55 -6.50
N ALA A 32 -0.12 4.14 -5.24
CA ALA A 32 1.20 3.76 -4.76
C ALA A 32 1.81 2.62 -5.60
N LEU A 33 1.02 1.60 -5.95
CA LEU A 33 1.46 0.52 -6.84
C LEU A 33 1.71 1.00 -8.27
N VAL A 34 0.91 1.94 -8.79
CA VAL A 34 1.10 2.50 -10.14
C VAL A 34 2.41 3.30 -10.25
N VAL A 35 2.80 4.01 -9.19
CA VAL A 35 4.04 4.82 -9.20
C VAL A 35 5.28 4.06 -8.72
N ALA A 36 5.12 2.89 -8.08
CA ALA A 36 6.23 2.06 -7.63
C ALA A 36 7.27 1.74 -8.74
N PRO A 37 6.88 1.40 -9.99
CA PRO A 37 7.83 1.13 -11.08
C PRO A 37 8.39 2.38 -11.76
N SER A 38 8.06 3.59 -11.29
CA SER A 38 8.49 4.85 -11.93
C SER A 38 9.98 5.15 -11.80
N GLY A 39 10.66 4.51 -10.84
CA GLY A 39 12.04 4.85 -10.46
C GLY A 39 12.17 6.19 -9.71
N GLN A 40 11.06 6.80 -9.27
CA GLN A 40 11.05 8.08 -8.55
C GLN A 40 10.92 7.95 -7.02
N PHE A 41 10.65 6.74 -6.55
CA PHE A 41 10.41 6.38 -5.15
C PHE A 41 11.34 5.25 -4.72
N ASP A 42 11.72 5.28 -3.45
CA ASP A 42 12.65 4.31 -2.85
C ASP A 42 11.92 3.16 -2.14
N ALA A 43 10.65 3.37 -1.77
CA ALA A 43 9.76 2.33 -1.24
C ALA A 43 8.29 2.73 -1.44
N ALA A 44 7.41 1.74 -1.58
CA ALA A 44 5.97 1.95 -1.73
C ALA A 44 5.17 1.14 -0.70
N ALA A 45 4.15 1.75 -0.10
CA ALA A 45 3.20 1.11 0.79
C ALA A 45 1.78 1.17 0.22
N SER A 46 1.18 0.00 -0.02
CA SER A 46 -0.18 -0.14 -0.53
C SER A 46 -1.11 -0.77 0.51
N ASN A 47 -1.95 0.06 1.14
CA ASN A 47 -2.90 -0.41 2.13
C ASN A 47 -4.27 -0.55 1.50
N TYR A 48 -4.75 -1.80 1.40
CA TYR A 48 -6.04 -2.20 0.80
C TYR A 48 -6.26 -1.51 -0.56
N GLY A 49 -5.20 -1.49 -1.37
CA GLY A 49 -5.16 -0.83 -2.67
C GLY A 49 -5.59 -1.74 -3.82
N LEU A 50 -6.17 -1.14 -4.86
CA LEU A 50 -6.46 -1.86 -6.10
C LEU A 50 -5.19 -1.98 -6.93
N ALA A 51 -4.67 -3.20 -7.06
CA ALA A 51 -3.52 -3.45 -7.92
C ALA A 51 -3.86 -3.19 -9.41
N PRO A 52 -2.86 -2.83 -10.24
CA PRO A 52 -3.02 -2.79 -11.69
C PRO A 52 -3.57 -4.13 -12.23
N LYS A 53 -4.33 -4.07 -13.33
CA LYS A 53 -4.87 -5.29 -13.96
C LYS A 53 -3.76 -6.19 -14.50
N ASP A 54 -2.73 -5.56 -15.06
CA ASP A 54 -1.51 -6.21 -15.51
C ASP A 54 -0.46 -5.99 -14.43
N LEU A 55 -0.03 -7.08 -13.77
CA LEU A 55 0.95 -7.02 -12.69
C LEU A 55 2.39 -7.02 -13.21
N ASP A 56 2.62 -7.32 -14.49
CA ASP A 56 3.96 -7.30 -15.09
C ASP A 56 4.53 -5.89 -15.15
N VAL A 57 3.67 -4.87 -15.10
CA VAL A 57 4.09 -3.46 -14.96
C VAL A 57 4.90 -3.21 -13.69
N LEU A 58 4.83 -4.11 -12.70
CA LEU A 58 5.55 -3.98 -11.44
C LEU A 58 6.99 -4.52 -11.48
N GLU A 59 7.47 -5.04 -12.62
CA GLU A 59 8.81 -5.65 -12.76
C GLU A 59 9.94 -4.77 -12.20
N LYS A 60 9.83 -3.45 -12.38
CA LYS A 60 10.85 -2.47 -11.96
C LYS A 60 10.44 -1.66 -10.74
N SER A 61 9.52 -2.19 -9.94
CA SER A 61 9.06 -1.50 -8.75
C SER A 61 10.18 -1.31 -7.74
N CYS A 62 10.15 -0.18 -7.04
CA CYS A 62 10.82 -0.08 -5.75
C CYS A 62 10.25 -1.14 -4.77
N PRO A 63 10.94 -1.44 -3.67
CA PRO A 63 10.43 -2.31 -2.62
C PRO A 63 9.00 -1.98 -2.20
N VAL A 64 8.16 -3.00 -2.01
CA VAL A 64 6.71 -2.84 -1.75
C VAL A 64 6.29 -3.51 -0.44
N VAL A 65 5.66 -2.76 0.45
CA VAL A 65 4.90 -3.32 1.59
C VAL A 65 3.40 -3.16 1.33
N ALA A 66 2.62 -4.20 1.59
CA ALA A 66 1.17 -4.12 1.42
C ALA A 66 0.39 -4.89 2.49
N SER A 67 -0.82 -4.40 2.74
CA SER A 67 -1.72 -4.91 3.76
C SER A 67 -3.16 -4.97 3.22
N PHE A 68 -3.76 -6.16 3.26
CA PHE A 68 -5.09 -6.44 2.70
C PHE A 68 -6.00 -7.11 3.73
N GLY A 69 -7.31 -6.95 3.59
CA GLY A 69 -8.29 -7.70 4.36
C GLY A 69 -8.93 -8.82 3.53
N SER A 70 -9.07 -10.02 4.07
CA SER A 70 -9.63 -11.17 3.33
C SER A 70 -11.14 -11.04 3.03
N GLU A 71 -11.85 -10.16 3.76
CA GLU A 71 -13.27 -9.87 3.58
C GLU A 71 -13.54 -8.52 2.90
N ASP A 72 -12.50 -7.93 2.31
CA ASP A 72 -12.61 -6.71 1.52
C ASP A 72 -13.57 -6.91 0.33
N ARG A 73 -14.51 -5.98 0.15
CA ARG A 73 -15.51 -6.03 -0.93
C ARG A 73 -15.17 -5.13 -2.12
N ILE A 74 -14.10 -4.35 -2.01
CA ILE A 74 -13.58 -3.49 -3.08
C ILE A 74 -12.42 -4.19 -3.77
N VAL A 75 -11.47 -4.72 -2.99
CA VAL A 75 -10.34 -5.47 -3.51
C VAL A 75 -10.79 -6.91 -3.78
N LYS A 76 -10.46 -7.44 -4.96
CA LYS A 76 -10.85 -8.81 -5.34
C LYS A 76 -10.13 -9.82 -4.45
N ALA A 77 -10.85 -10.86 -4.01
CA ALA A 77 -10.24 -12.00 -3.32
C ALA A 77 -9.07 -12.58 -4.13
N GLY A 78 -7.95 -12.86 -3.46
CA GLY A 78 -6.72 -13.35 -4.08
C GLY A 78 -5.81 -12.24 -4.65
N SER A 79 -6.19 -10.96 -4.58
CA SER A 79 -5.32 -9.86 -5.01
C SER A 79 -4.02 -9.78 -4.21
N ALA A 80 -4.04 -10.09 -2.90
CA ALA A 80 -2.82 -10.11 -2.08
C ALA A 80 -1.83 -11.18 -2.58
N ALA A 81 -2.30 -12.41 -2.75
CA ALA A 81 -1.50 -13.52 -3.26
C ALA A 81 -0.98 -13.24 -4.69
N ALA A 82 -1.84 -12.72 -5.58
CA ALA A 82 -1.42 -12.38 -6.93
C ALA A 82 -0.32 -11.30 -6.97
N LEU A 83 -0.40 -10.31 -6.07
CA LEU A 83 0.62 -9.27 -5.94
C LEU A 83 1.94 -9.85 -5.41
N ASP A 84 1.88 -10.69 -4.39
CA ASP A 84 3.04 -11.39 -3.81
C ASP A 84 3.77 -12.26 -4.85
N ASP A 85 3.00 -13.08 -5.59
CA ASP A 85 3.51 -13.93 -6.66
C ASP A 85 4.19 -13.12 -7.76
N ALA A 86 3.57 -12.02 -8.20
CA ALA A 86 4.11 -11.16 -9.24
C ALA A 86 5.42 -10.49 -8.80
N LEU A 87 5.44 -9.88 -7.62
CA LEU A 87 6.65 -9.24 -7.08
C LEU A 87 7.78 -10.26 -6.84
N THR A 88 7.43 -11.47 -6.39
CA THR A 88 8.37 -12.60 -6.29
C THR A 88 8.96 -12.97 -7.65
N SER A 89 8.12 -13.13 -8.67
CA SER A 89 8.59 -13.50 -10.02
C SER A 89 9.53 -12.47 -10.64
N HIS A 90 9.35 -11.20 -10.27
CA HIS A 90 10.17 -10.08 -10.73
C HIS A 90 11.39 -9.81 -9.84
N GLY A 91 11.53 -10.54 -8.73
CA GLY A 91 12.63 -10.33 -7.78
C GLY A 91 12.57 -8.98 -7.06
N VAL A 92 11.39 -8.35 -6.99
CA VAL A 92 11.18 -7.10 -6.27
C VAL A 92 11.08 -7.41 -4.77
N PRO A 93 11.86 -6.76 -3.88
CA PRO A 93 11.70 -6.96 -2.44
C PRO A 93 10.31 -6.53 -1.95
N HIS A 94 9.64 -7.38 -1.18
CA HIS A 94 8.28 -7.10 -0.74
C HIS A 94 7.92 -7.72 0.61
N ASP A 95 6.90 -7.15 1.25
CA ASP A 95 6.22 -7.70 2.41
C ASP A 95 4.69 -7.54 2.22
N ILE A 96 4.01 -8.62 1.81
CA ILE A 96 2.57 -8.62 1.53
C ILE A 96 1.85 -9.45 2.60
N LYS A 97 0.80 -8.89 3.21
CA LYS A 97 -0.01 -9.61 4.21
C LYS A 97 -1.50 -9.41 3.96
N GLU A 98 -2.24 -10.50 4.07
CA GLU A 98 -3.68 -10.50 4.11
C GLU A 98 -4.16 -10.91 5.51
N TYR A 99 -5.08 -10.14 6.08
CA TYR A 99 -5.62 -10.37 7.41
C TYR A 99 -6.98 -11.09 7.33
N PRO A 100 -7.11 -12.28 7.95
CA PRO A 100 -8.37 -13.03 7.96
C PRO A 100 -9.50 -12.28 8.67
N GLY A 101 -10.70 -12.28 8.10
CA GLY A 101 -11.89 -11.67 8.71
C GLY A 101 -11.91 -10.14 8.68
N VAL A 102 -10.94 -9.52 8.02
CA VAL A 102 -10.79 -8.06 7.96
C VAL A 102 -11.35 -7.54 6.64
N GLY A 103 -12.13 -6.47 6.70
CA GLY A 103 -12.69 -5.81 5.53
C GLY A 103 -11.90 -4.58 5.08
N HIS A 104 -12.49 -3.77 4.22
CA HIS A 104 -11.81 -2.63 3.61
C HIS A 104 -11.51 -1.51 4.63
N ALA A 105 -10.45 -0.72 4.40
CA ALA A 105 -10.10 0.44 5.22
C ALA A 105 -9.95 0.17 6.73
N PHE A 106 -9.48 -1.02 7.10
CA PHE A 106 -9.37 -1.46 8.48
C PHE A 106 -8.36 -0.69 9.33
N MET A 107 -7.43 0.01 8.67
CA MET A 107 -6.46 0.91 9.33
C MET A 107 -7.06 2.27 9.69
N ASN A 108 -8.29 2.58 9.27
CA ASN A 108 -8.91 3.89 9.45
C ASN A 108 -10.08 3.85 10.43
N SER A 109 -10.06 4.73 11.44
CA SER A 109 -11.24 5.07 12.25
C SER A 109 -12.11 6.09 11.51
N SER A 110 -12.63 5.72 10.33
CA SER A 110 -13.41 6.65 9.51
C SER A 110 -14.75 7.05 10.16
N SER A 111 -15.24 8.26 9.92
CA SER A 111 -16.57 8.77 10.31
C SER A 111 -17.64 8.61 9.22
N LEU A 112 -17.40 7.72 8.23
CA LEU A 112 -18.38 7.46 7.17
C LEU A 112 -19.73 6.97 7.73
N PRO A 113 -20.86 7.33 7.08
CA PRO A 113 -22.18 6.83 7.43
C PRO A 113 -22.21 5.30 7.54
N ASP A 114 -22.91 4.77 8.55
CA ASP A 114 -22.96 3.34 8.86
C ASP A 114 -23.38 2.45 7.68
N TRP A 115 -24.28 2.93 6.83
CA TRP A 115 -24.74 2.18 5.67
C TRP A 115 -23.63 1.97 4.62
N ILE A 116 -22.73 2.94 4.44
CA ILE A 116 -21.54 2.82 3.58
C ILE A 116 -20.58 1.81 4.22
N ARG A 117 -20.32 1.96 5.53
CA ARG A 117 -19.42 1.07 6.27
C ARG A 117 -19.87 -0.38 6.18
N ARG A 118 -21.15 -0.65 6.41
CA ARG A 118 -21.71 -2.01 6.30
C ARG A 118 -21.63 -2.57 4.90
N SER A 119 -21.97 -1.77 3.87
CA SER A 119 -21.95 -2.22 2.49
C SER A 119 -20.55 -2.67 2.05
N LEU A 120 -19.53 -1.89 2.39
CA LEU A 120 -18.13 -2.10 2.00
C LEU A 120 -17.31 -2.94 3.00
N ARG A 121 -17.95 -3.45 4.06
CA ARG A 121 -17.28 -4.08 5.21
C ARG A 121 -16.14 -3.21 5.77
N MET A 122 -16.34 -1.90 5.84
CA MET A 122 -15.37 -1.00 6.44
C MET A 122 -15.53 -0.97 7.96
N SER A 123 -14.60 -1.62 8.65
CA SER A 123 -14.49 -1.55 10.10
C SER A 123 -13.03 -1.38 10.49
N TYR A 124 -12.77 -0.49 11.45
CA TYR A 124 -11.46 -0.45 12.09
C TYR A 124 -11.21 -1.80 12.76
N SER A 125 -10.01 -2.35 12.57
CA SER A 125 -9.57 -3.59 13.21
C SER A 125 -8.27 -3.30 13.93
N GLY A 126 -8.35 -3.12 15.26
CA GLY A 126 -7.24 -2.61 16.06
C GLY A 126 -5.94 -3.40 15.91
N PRO A 127 -5.94 -4.72 16.21
CA PRO A 127 -4.73 -5.54 16.14
C PRO A 127 -4.10 -5.56 14.74
N GLU A 128 -4.92 -5.70 13.69
CA GLU A 128 -4.45 -5.79 12.32
C GLU A 128 -4.01 -4.44 11.76
N ALA A 129 -4.64 -3.35 12.21
CA ALA A 129 -4.20 -2.00 11.91
C ALA A 129 -2.84 -1.70 12.56
N GLU A 130 -2.67 -2.05 13.83
CA GLU A 130 -1.41 -1.90 14.56
C GLU A 130 -0.28 -2.70 13.90
N ASP A 131 -0.53 -3.96 13.54
CA ASP A 131 0.43 -4.80 12.81
C ASP A 131 0.75 -4.23 11.41
N SER A 132 -0.25 -3.74 10.68
CA SER A 132 -0.04 -3.10 9.38
C SER A 132 0.83 -1.85 9.46
N TRP A 133 0.60 -1.00 10.46
CA TRP A 133 1.42 0.18 10.72
C TRP A 133 2.85 -0.21 11.10
N ALA A 134 3.01 -1.19 11.98
CA ALA A 134 4.33 -1.67 12.40
C ALA A 134 5.14 -2.21 11.21
N ARG A 135 4.52 -3.03 10.34
CA ARG A 135 5.15 -3.54 9.12
C ARG A 135 5.53 -2.42 8.16
N LEU A 136 4.64 -1.46 7.92
CA LEU A 136 4.93 -0.31 7.06
C LEU A 136 6.13 0.47 7.57
N PHE A 137 6.16 0.85 8.85
CA PHE A 137 7.25 1.62 9.40
C PHE A 137 8.57 0.85 9.43
N ALA A 138 8.55 -0.43 9.80
CA ALA A 138 9.75 -1.28 9.77
C ALA A 138 10.31 -1.38 8.35
N PHE A 139 9.45 -1.62 7.37
CA PHE A 139 9.85 -1.70 5.96
C PHE A 139 10.44 -0.37 5.48
N PHE A 140 9.82 0.76 5.81
CA PHE A 140 10.36 2.07 5.46
C PHE A 140 11.68 2.37 6.18
N ASP A 141 11.87 1.90 7.41
CA ASP A 141 13.15 2.01 8.12
C ASP A 141 14.29 1.24 7.42
N ASP A 142 13.98 0.12 6.78
CA ASP A 142 14.98 -0.67 6.04
C ASP A 142 15.37 -0.02 4.70
N TYR A 143 14.42 0.62 4.01
CA TYR A 143 14.63 1.13 2.65
C TYR A 143 14.87 2.64 2.56
N LEU A 144 14.36 3.45 3.50
CA LEU A 144 14.39 4.92 3.45
C LEU A 144 15.42 5.61 4.35
N ARG A 145 16.23 4.85 5.10
CA ARG A 145 17.36 5.39 5.88
C ARG A 145 18.54 5.83 5.03
#